data_AF-W6YAZ8-F1
#
_entry.id   AF-W6YAZ8-F1
#
_cell.length_a   1.000
_cell.length_b   1.000
_cell.length_c   1.000
_cell.angle_alpha   90.00
_cell.angle_beta   90.00
_cell.angle_gamma   90.00
#
_symmetry.space_group_name_H-M   'P 1'
#
loop_
_entity.id
_entity.type
_entity.pdbx_description
1 polymer ?
#
loop_
_entity_poly.entity_id
_entity_poly.type
_entity_poly.pdbx_seq_one_letter_code
_entity_poly.pdbx_strand_id
1 'polypeptide(L)'
;MQCLYTAFNNLPESSHEELIGMIRSMPEQDVAEIIRRLKAGMDAATIVSYVRDGNLLVQLSLTPETTRRYEFSLVTEMPYHLYIGGNPYLESLYHRSLFPRSTSGSENSSQETEVQGVKKDNRRVVDNDIHHSAYEMPYHTAQMVEPLMEKVTAAPWTRVISDDHLFRRLISSYFCHPHPCGPFVHKDLFLEEMAAGRTTFCPPLLVNAMLANACQSCSTIPDRSKVWLPESLTYRFMAEARRSWDFESLPGRSKIPTIQAALILS
;
A
#
# COMPACT_ATOMS: atom_id res chain seq x y z
N MET A 1 -13.81 -0.01 -44.57
CA MET A 1 -14.75 0.66 -43.64
C MET A 1 -16.04 -0.15 -43.38
N GLN A 2 -16.08 -1.47 -43.61
CA GLN A 2 -17.28 -2.28 -43.32
C GLN A 2 -17.01 -3.59 -42.55
N CYS A 3 -15.76 -3.87 -42.18
CA CYS A 3 -15.40 -5.08 -41.41
C CYS A 3 -15.22 -4.82 -39.90
N LEU A 4 -15.31 -3.58 -39.43
CA LEU A 4 -15.21 -3.24 -37.99
C LEU A 4 -16.58 -3.07 -37.31
N TYR A 5 -17.68 -3.06 -38.07
CA TYR A 5 -19.03 -2.89 -37.53
C TYR A 5 -19.71 -4.23 -37.18
N THR A 6 -19.20 -5.34 -37.71
CA THR A 6 -19.81 -6.68 -37.58
C THR A 6 -19.32 -7.48 -36.38
N ALA A 7 -18.27 -7.05 -35.69
CA ALA A 7 -17.82 -7.68 -34.45
C ALA A 7 -18.61 -7.23 -33.21
N PHE A 8 -19.43 -6.18 -33.32
CA PHE A 8 -20.24 -5.66 -32.21
C PHE A 8 -21.63 -6.33 -32.09
N ASN A 9 -22.05 -7.12 -33.08
CA ASN A 9 -23.44 -7.58 -33.24
C ASN A 9 -23.66 -9.08 -32.98
N ASN A 10 -22.75 -9.77 -32.31
CA ASN A 10 -22.96 -11.18 -31.97
C ASN A 10 -22.53 -11.49 -30.54
N LEU A 11 -23.28 -10.98 -29.55
CA LEU A 11 -23.43 -11.51 -28.19
C LEU A 11 -24.65 -10.82 -27.52
N PRO A 12 -25.36 -11.46 -26.58
CA PRO A 12 -26.77 -11.19 -26.29
C PRO A 12 -27.02 -9.81 -25.65
N GLU A 13 -28.01 -9.07 -26.17
CA GLU A 13 -28.44 -7.73 -25.69
C GLU A 13 -28.66 -7.66 -24.16
N SER A 14 -29.00 -8.80 -23.54
CA SER A 14 -29.19 -8.96 -22.09
C SER A 14 -27.98 -8.56 -21.24
N SER A 15 -26.75 -8.78 -21.71
CA SER A 15 -25.54 -8.51 -20.90
C SER A 15 -25.22 -7.02 -20.82
N HIS A 16 -25.55 -6.25 -21.85
CA HIS A 16 -25.37 -4.79 -21.84
C HIS A 16 -26.42 -4.09 -20.97
N GLU A 17 -27.67 -4.57 -21.02
CA GLU A 17 -28.74 -4.04 -20.18
C GLU A 17 -28.47 -4.28 -18.69
N GLU A 18 -27.98 -5.47 -18.34
CA GLU A 18 -27.61 -5.82 -16.98
C GLU A 18 -26.43 -4.97 -16.46
N LEU A 19 -25.40 -4.76 -17.29
CA LEU A 19 -24.26 -3.90 -16.93
C LEU A 19 -24.70 -2.45 -16.67
N ILE A 20 -25.60 -1.91 -17.50
CA ILE A 20 -26.16 -0.56 -17.33
C ILE A 20 -26.99 -0.47 -16.04
N GLY A 21 -27.74 -1.52 -15.70
CA GLY A 21 -28.45 -1.65 -14.43
C GLY A 21 -27.51 -1.58 -13.24
N MET A 22 -26.39 -2.31 -13.28
CA MET A 22 -25.38 -2.33 -12.23
C MET A 22 -24.71 -0.95 -12.06
N ILE A 23 -24.33 -0.29 -13.15
CA ILE A 23 -23.73 1.06 -13.12
C ILE A 23 -24.64 2.09 -12.44
N ARG A 24 -25.96 1.96 -12.58
CA ARG A 24 -26.92 2.87 -11.91
C ARG A 24 -27.03 2.65 -10.40
N SER A 25 -26.71 1.45 -9.93
CA SER A 25 -26.82 1.09 -8.51
C SER A 25 -25.50 1.23 -7.72
N MET A 26 -24.35 1.28 -8.40
CA MET A 26 -23.03 1.23 -7.76
C MET A 26 -22.45 2.63 -7.45
N PRO A 27 -21.52 2.74 -6.47
CA PRO A 27 -20.82 3.99 -6.17
C PRO A 27 -19.96 4.48 -7.34
N GLU A 28 -19.76 5.80 -7.41
CA GLU A 28 -19.06 6.47 -8.53
C GLU A 28 -17.61 5.98 -8.72
N GLN A 29 -16.94 5.61 -7.64
CA GLN A 29 -15.57 5.08 -7.66
C GLN A 29 -15.49 3.72 -8.38
N ASP A 30 -16.47 2.85 -8.16
CA ASP A 30 -16.53 1.51 -8.75
C ASP A 30 -16.90 1.59 -10.24
N VAL A 31 -17.78 2.54 -10.58
CA VAL A 31 -18.20 2.84 -11.96
C VAL A 31 -17.03 3.33 -12.81
N ALA A 32 -16.15 4.18 -12.26
CA ALA A 32 -14.99 4.70 -12.99
C ALA A 32 -14.03 3.58 -13.44
N GLU A 33 -13.81 2.57 -12.60
CA GLU A 33 -12.95 1.44 -12.91
C GLU A 33 -13.58 0.48 -13.94
N ILE A 34 -14.90 0.24 -13.84
CA ILE A 34 -15.65 -0.51 -14.86
C ILE A 34 -15.51 0.17 -16.22
N ILE A 35 -15.68 1.49 -16.28
CA ILE A 35 -15.53 2.28 -17.51
C ILE A 35 -14.09 2.21 -18.04
N ARG A 36 -13.08 2.22 -17.17
CA ARG A 36 -11.67 2.07 -17.56
C ARG A 36 -11.41 0.72 -18.24
N ARG A 37 -12.00 -0.37 -17.72
CA ARG A 37 -11.84 -1.73 -18.27
C ARG A 37 -12.61 -1.94 -19.57
N LEU A 38 -13.77 -1.31 -19.72
CA LEU A 38 -14.47 -1.23 -21.01
C LEU A 38 -13.63 -0.50 -22.06
N LYS A 39 -12.99 0.62 -21.69
CA LYS A 39 -12.07 1.35 -22.59
C LYS A 39 -10.81 0.54 -22.94
N ALA A 40 -10.41 -0.41 -22.09
CA ALA A 40 -9.31 -1.33 -22.36
C ALA A 40 -9.69 -2.51 -23.28
N GLY A 41 -10.97 -2.62 -23.69
CA GLY A 41 -11.44 -3.62 -24.64
C GLY A 41 -11.93 -4.92 -24.01
N MET A 42 -12.26 -4.93 -22.71
CA MET A 42 -12.84 -6.10 -22.04
C MET A 42 -14.32 -6.26 -22.38
N ASP A 43 -14.77 -7.50 -22.62
CA ASP A 43 -16.15 -7.81 -22.98
C ASP A 43 -17.13 -7.56 -21.82
N ALA A 44 -18.33 -7.08 -22.15
CA ALA A 44 -19.35 -6.68 -21.19
C ALA A 44 -19.86 -7.87 -20.36
N ALA A 45 -19.98 -9.06 -20.96
CA ALA A 45 -20.45 -10.25 -20.25
C ALA A 45 -19.44 -10.71 -19.18
N THR A 46 -18.14 -10.57 -19.45
CA THR A 46 -17.08 -10.91 -18.48
C THR A 46 -17.08 -9.93 -17.29
N ILE A 47 -17.35 -8.65 -17.54
CA ILE A 47 -17.45 -7.63 -16.48
C ILE A 47 -18.66 -7.91 -15.57
N VAL A 48 -19.82 -8.22 -16.15
CA VAL A 48 -21.04 -8.56 -15.38
C VAL A 48 -20.82 -9.79 -14.50
N SER A 49 -20.13 -10.84 -14.99
CA SER A 49 -19.78 -11.98 -14.14
C SER A 49 -18.85 -11.59 -13.00
N TYR A 50 -17.81 -10.78 -13.25
CA TYR A 50 -16.90 -10.35 -12.20
C TYR A 50 -17.54 -9.47 -11.13
N VAL A 51 -18.53 -8.65 -11.50
CA VAL A 51 -19.31 -7.84 -10.55
C VAL A 51 -20.27 -8.72 -9.75
N ARG A 52 -20.97 -9.66 -10.41
CA ARG A 52 -21.92 -10.57 -9.75
C ARG A 52 -21.22 -11.53 -8.77
N ASP A 53 -20.04 -12.00 -9.13
CA ASP A 53 -19.22 -12.88 -8.29
C ASP A 53 -18.52 -12.10 -7.14
N GLY A 54 -18.75 -10.78 -7.04
CA GLY A 54 -18.17 -9.91 -6.01
C GLY A 54 -16.67 -9.68 -6.14
N ASN A 55 -16.02 -10.31 -7.12
CA ASN A 55 -14.60 -10.25 -7.36
C ASN A 55 -14.12 -8.84 -7.74
N LEU A 56 -14.86 -8.14 -8.60
CA LEU A 56 -14.52 -6.78 -9.00
C LEU A 56 -14.65 -5.80 -7.82
N LEU A 57 -15.65 -6.02 -6.96
CA LEU A 57 -15.85 -5.25 -5.72
C LEU A 57 -14.78 -5.55 -4.69
N VAL A 58 -14.38 -6.81 -4.52
CA VAL A 58 -13.25 -7.19 -3.65
C VAL A 58 -11.98 -6.51 -4.15
N GLN A 59 -11.69 -6.59 -5.46
CA GLN A 59 -10.52 -5.97 -6.06
C GLN A 59 -10.51 -4.44 -5.91
N LEU A 60 -11.69 -3.81 -5.94
CA LEU A 60 -11.90 -2.38 -5.68
C LEU A 60 -11.81 -2.02 -4.20
N SER A 61 -12.25 -2.91 -3.31
CA SER A 61 -12.24 -2.75 -1.86
C SER A 61 -10.94 -3.21 -1.20
N LEU A 62 -9.95 -3.69 -1.97
CA LEU A 62 -8.61 -3.98 -1.48
C LEU A 62 -7.89 -2.67 -1.13
N THR A 63 -8.33 -2.02 -0.06
CA THR A 63 -7.39 -1.33 0.82
C THR A 63 -6.61 -2.45 1.50
N PRO A 64 -5.30 -2.61 1.23
CA PRO A 64 -4.53 -3.66 1.88
C PRO A 64 -4.72 -3.56 3.39
N GLU A 65 -5.19 -4.66 3.99
CA GLU A 65 -5.35 -4.77 5.43
C GLU A 65 -3.98 -4.48 6.08
N THR A 66 -3.87 -3.38 6.83
CA THR A 66 -2.60 -2.76 7.26
C THR A 66 -1.87 -3.55 8.36
N THR A 67 -2.23 -4.80 8.61
CA THR A 67 -1.61 -5.64 9.63
C THR A 67 -0.27 -6.18 9.15
N ARG A 68 0.78 -5.97 9.98
CA ARG A 68 2.17 -6.30 9.65
C ARG A 68 2.35 -7.76 9.24
N ARG A 69 2.99 -7.97 8.08
CA ARG A 69 3.77 -9.18 7.77
C ARG A 69 5.23 -8.77 7.60
N TYR A 70 6.14 -9.51 8.24
CA TYR A 70 7.57 -9.22 8.30
C TYR A 70 8.22 -9.25 6.89
N GLU A 71 8.85 -8.15 6.48
CA GLU A 71 9.80 -8.12 5.36
C GLU A 71 11.23 -8.14 5.91
N PHE A 72 12.12 -8.90 5.27
CA PHE A 72 13.56 -8.85 5.58
C PHE A 72 14.14 -7.53 5.10
N SER A 73 14.23 -6.53 5.98
CA SER A 73 14.74 -5.18 5.71
C SER A 73 16.17 -5.08 5.14
N LEU A 74 16.88 -6.21 4.99
CA LEU A 74 18.29 -6.29 4.64
C LEU A 74 18.59 -7.15 3.41
N VAL A 75 17.63 -7.92 2.88
CA VAL A 75 17.87 -8.77 1.71
C VAL A 75 16.64 -8.80 0.82
N THR A 76 16.79 -8.25 -0.38
CA THR A 76 15.74 -8.21 -1.43
C THR A 76 15.50 -9.59 -2.06
N GLU A 77 16.46 -10.51 -1.94
CA GLU A 77 16.42 -11.86 -2.51
C GLU A 77 16.60 -12.91 -1.43
N MET A 78 15.99 -14.09 -1.58
CA MET A 78 16.23 -15.18 -0.63
C MET A 78 17.71 -15.61 -0.74
N PRO A 79 18.46 -15.70 0.36
CA PRO A 79 19.84 -16.18 0.32
C PRO A 79 19.98 -17.55 -0.35
N TYR A 80 20.98 -17.69 -1.23
CA TYR A 80 21.15 -18.87 -2.09
C TYR A 80 21.21 -20.21 -1.32
N HIS A 81 21.71 -20.21 -0.09
CA HIS A 81 21.84 -21.41 0.75
C HIS A 81 20.50 -21.90 1.34
N LEU A 82 19.43 -21.13 1.21
CA LEU A 82 18.08 -21.53 1.63
C LEU A 82 17.30 -22.22 0.49
N TYR A 83 17.82 -22.22 -0.75
CA TYR A 83 17.28 -22.99 -1.87
C TYR A 83 17.70 -24.46 -1.76
N ILE A 84 17.16 -25.13 -0.74
CA ILE A 84 17.37 -26.56 -0.51
C ILE A 84 16.29 -27.31 -1.29
N GLY A 85 16.71 -28.30 -2.10
CA GLY A 85 15.79 -29.17 -2.82
C GLY A 85 14.83 -29.88 -1.87
N GLY A 86 13.53 -29.82 -2.18
CA GLY A 86 12.47 -30.40 -1.35
C GLY A 86 11.93 -29.52 -0.23
N ASN A 87 12.31 -28.23 -0.16
CA ASN A 87 11.73 -27.31 0.81
C ASN A 87 10.30 -26.89 0.40
N PRO A 88 9.24 -27.23 1.18
CA PRO A 88 7.85 -26.84 0.87
C PRO A 88 7.63 -25.33 0.86
N TYR A 89 8.53 -24.55 1.50
CA TYR A 89 8.47 -23.10 1.48
C TYR A 89 8.69 -22.52 0.07
N LEU A 90 9.56 -23.11 -0.75
CA LEU A 90 9.86 -22.62 -2.11
C LEU A 90 8.65 -22.68 -3.04
N GLU A 91 7.78 -23.67 -2.81
CA GLU A 91 6.51 -23.88 -3.53
C GLU A 91 5.34 -23.13 -2.88
N SER A 92 5.55 -22.54 -1.70
CA SER A 92 4.50 -21.81 -0.99
C SER A 92 4.16 -20.50 -1.69
N LEU A 93 2.89 -20.08 -1.54
CA LEU A 93 2.43 -18.78 -2.03
C LEU A 93 3.23 -17.62 -1.41
N TYR A 94 3.64 -17.76 -0.14
CA TYR A 94 4.44 -16.76 0.55
C TYR A 94 5.79 -16.50 -0.11
N HIS A 95 6.51 -17.55 -0.51
CA HIS A 95 7.78 -17.41 -1.22
C HIS A 95 7.58 -16.75 -2.58
N ARG A 96 6.57 -17.17 -3.36
CA ARG A 96 6.24 -16.57 -4.66
C ARG A 96 5.86 -15.09 -4.57
N SER A 97 5.11 -14.70 -3.53
CA SER A 97 4.71 -13.30 -3.31
C SER A 97 5.89 -12.43 -2.85
N LEU A 98 6.78 -12.95 -2.01
CA LEU A 98 7.93 -12.21 -1.48
C LEU A 98 9.08 -12.08 -2.48
N PHE A 99 9.25 -13.06 -3.37
CA PHE A 99 10.29 -13.08 -4.40
C PHE A 99 9.66 -13.33 -5.78
N PRO A 100 9.07 -12.30 -6.41
CA PRO A 100 8.49 -12.42 -7.74
C PRO A 100 9.59 -12.87 -8.71
N ARG A 101 9.35 -13.96 -9.44
CA ARG A 101 10.29 -14.43 -10.46
C ARG A 101 10.57 -13.29 -11.43
N SER A 102 11.81 -12.82 -11.47
CA SER A 102 12.30 -11.95 -12.55
C SER A 102 12.04 -12.65 -13.87
N THR A 103 11.05 -12.21 -14.64
CA THR A 103 10.83 -12.63 -16.02
C THR A 103 11.93 -12.02 -16.88
N SER A 104 13.15 -12.51 -16.72
CA SER A 104 14.28 -12.22 -17.59
C SER A 104 14.99 -13.54 -17.87
N GLY A 105 14.53 -14.20 -18.93
CA GLY A 105 15.28 -15.15 -19.76
C GLY A 105 16.00 -16.29 -19.04
N SER A 106 15.37 -17.46 -19.00
CA SER A 106 16.07 -18.71 -19.30
C SER A 106 15.02 -19.81 -19.58
N GLU A 107 14.50 -19.80 -20.80
CA GLU A 107 14.18 -21.09 -21.43
C GLU A 107 15.52 -21.80 -21.60
N ASN A 108 15.77 -22.83 -20.79
CA ASN A 108 16.60 -24.00 -21.06
C ASN A 108 17.07 -24.65 -19.76
N SER A 109 16.33 -25.65 -19.28
CA SER A 109 16.85 -27.00 -19.01
C SER A 109 15.79 -27.84 -18.31
N SER A 110 15.44 -28.90 -19.00
CA SER A 110 14.49 -29.96 -18.69
C SER A 110 14.91 -30.80 -17.50
N GLN A 111 13.91 -31.33 -16.77
CA GLN A 111 13.89 -32.76 -16.48
C GLN A 111 12.47 -33.21 -16.12
N GLU A 112 11.96 -34.12 -16.94
CA GLU A 112 10.75 -34.89 -16.74
C GLU A 112 10.83 -35.66 -15.43
N THR A 113 9.76 -35.64 -14.66
CA THR A 113 9.44 -36.77 -13.78
C THR A 113 7.95 -37.00 -13.90
N GLU A 114 7.60 -37.98 -14.74
CA GLU A 114 6.27 -38.57 -14.75
C GLU A 114 5.95 -39.09 -13.35
N VAL A 115 4.91 -38.52 -12.73
CA VAL A 115 4.19 -39.20 -11.64
C VAL A 115 2.79 -39.49 -12.14
N GLN A 116 2.56 -40.78 -12.39
CA GLN A 116 1.28 -41.34 -12.77
C GLN A 116 0.21 -41.06 -11.70
N GLY A 117 -0.97 -40.64 -12.18
CA GLY A 117 -2.24 -41.05 -11.57
C GLY A 117 -2.84 -40.14 -10.51
N VAL A 118 -3.24 -38.92 -10.88
CA VAL A 118 -4.45 -38.29 -10.29
C VAL A 118 -5.18 -37.53 -11.40
N LYS A 119 -6.34 -38.04 -11.83
CA LYS A 119 -7.30 -37.25 -12.62
C LYS A 119 -7.79 -36.10 -11.75
N LYS A 120 -7.21 -34.91 -11.89
CA LYS A 120 -7.82 -33.67 -11.40
C LYS A 120 -8.91 -33.28 -12.39
N ASP A 121 -10.11 -33.79 -12.13
CA ASP A 121 -11.34 -33.25 -12.69
C ASP A 121 -11.33 -31.72 -12.52
N ASN A 122 -11.38 -31.00 -13.64
CA ASN A 122 -11.97 -29.69 -13.94
C ASN A 122 -12.45 -28.80 -12.77
N ARG A 123 -11.66 -28.64 -11.71
CA ARG A 123 -11.87 -27.59 -10.72
C ARG A 123 -11.32 -26.29 -11.30
N ARG A 124 -12.22 -25.56 -11.97
CA ARG A 124 -12.22 -24.12 -12.25
C ARG A 124 -10.90 -23.43 -11.89
N VAL A 125 -9.99 -23.38 -12.86
CA VAL A 125 -8.71 -22.67 -12.77
C VAL A 125 -8.91 -21.15 -12.56
N VAL A 126 -10.11 -20.63 -12.90
CA VAL A 126 -10.45 -19.21 -12.87
C VAL A 126 -10.70 -18.65 -11.46
N ASP A 127 -11.08 -19.49 -10.48
CA ASP A 127 -11.41 -19.03 -9.10
C ASP A 127 -10.15 -18.79 -8.24
N ASN A 128 -9.05 -19.44 -8.58
CA ASN A 128 -7.82 -19.42 -7.79
C ASN A 128 -6.97 -18.16 -8.05
N ASP A 129 -7.14 -17.52 -9.22
CA ASP A 129 -6.40 -16.33 -9.64
C ASP A 129 -6.87 -15.04 -8.93
N ILE A 130 -8.12 -15.04 -8.46
CA ILE A 130 -8.79 -13.89 -7.85
C ILE A 130 -8.27 -13.64 -6.44
N HIS A 131 -8.25 -14.68 -5.62
CA HIS A 131 -7.62 -14.63 -4.30
C HIS A 131 -6.10 -14.45 -4.42
N HIS A 132 -5.51 -14.88 -5.55
CA HIS A 132 -4.09 -14.73 -5.85
C HIS A 132 -3.64 -13.27 -5.91
N SER A 133 -4.40 -12.41 -6.60
CA SER A 133 -4.04 -11.00 -6.77
C SER A 133 -3.96 -10.24 -5.45
N ALA A 134 -4.85 -10.54 -4.49
CA ALA A 134 -4.86 -9.91 -3.16
C ALA A 134 -3.63 -10.27 -2.31
N TYR A 135 -3.06 -11.47 -2.49
CA TYR A 135 -1.85 -11.93 -1.79
C TYR A 135 -0.55 -11.69 -2.59
N GLU A 136 -0.66 -11.28 -3.86
CA GLU A 136 0.47 -10.90 -4.72
C GLU A 136 0.81 -9.41 -4.65
N MET A 137 -0.13 -8.56 -4.20
CA MET A 137 0.15 -7.14 -4.02
C MET A 137 1.19 -6.96 -2.91
N PRO A 138 2.43 -6.56 -3.24
CA PRO A 138 3.44 -6.41 -2.23
C PRO A 138 3.04 -5.27 -1.30
N TYR A 139 3.14 -5.49 0.01
CA TYR A 139 2.72 -4.52 1.01
C TYR A 139 3.39 -3.14 0.85
N HIS A 140 4.62 -3.08 0.32
CA HIS A 140 5.30 -1.81 0.02
C HIS A 140 4.59 -0.95 -1.03
N THR A 141 3.59 -1.50 -1.74
CA THR A 141 2.69 -0.75 -2.63
C THR A 141 1.47 -0.16 -1.92
N ALA A 142 1.23 -0.49 -0.64
CA ALA A 142 0.14 0.07 0.15
C ALA A 142 0.33 1.58 0.33
N GLN A 143 -0.61 2.35 -0.23
CA GLN A 143 -0.62 3.79 -0.12
C GLN A 143 -1.83 4.25 0.69
N MET A 144 -1.59 5.12 1.68
CA MET A 144 -2.66 5.84 2.35
C MET A 144 -3.26 6.85 1.37
N VAL A 145 -4.52 6.64 0.98
CA VAL A 145 -5.30 7.60 0.20
C VAL A 145 -6.12 8.43 1.18
N GLU A 146 -5.79 9.70 1.30
CA GLU A 146 -6.42 10.61 2.24
C GLU A 146 -6.60 12.00 1.58
N PRO A 147 -7.82 12.41 1.23
CA PRO A 147 -8.06 13.67 0.53
C PRO A 147 -7.57 14.91 1.28
N LEU A 148 -7.57 14.86 2.61
CA LEU A 148 -7.10 15.96 3.45
C LEU A 148 -5.59 16.23 3.26
N MET A 149 -4.81 15.22 2.87
CA MET A 149 -3.36 15.36 2.71
C MET A 149 -2.96 16.28 1.56
N GLU A 150 -3.79 16.43 0.54
CA GLU A 150 -3.49 17.30 -0.61
C GLU A 150 -3.38 18.78 -0.21
N LYS A 151 -4.08 19.18 0.85
CA LYS A 151 -4.12 20.58 1.34
C LYS A 151 -2.97 20.92 2.29
N VAL A 152 -2.25 19.91 2.78
CA VAL A 152 -1.23 20.09 3.82
C VAL A 152 0.11 20.50 3.20
N THR A 153 0.80 21.45 3.82
CA THR A 153 2.17 21.88 3.46
C THR A 153 3.13 21.62 4.61
N ALA A 154 4.43 21.50 4.32
CA ALA A 154 5.47 21.15 5.29
C ALA A 154 5.88 22.31 6.21
N ALA A 155 5.90 23.53 5.65
CA ALA A 155 6.49 24.71 6.28
C ALA A 155 5.96 25.06 7.69
N PRO A 156 4.67 24.89 8.03
CA PRO A 156 4.18 25.16 9.39
C PRO A 156 4.69 24.18 10.46
N TRP A 157 5.09 22.97 10.05
CA TRP A 157 5.31 21.85 10.97
C TRP A 157 6.77 21.49 11.16
N THR A 158 7.61 21.72 10.15
CA THR A 158 9.02 21.36 10.21
C THR A 158 9.90 22.36 9.48
N ARG A 159 11.12 22.54 10.00
CA ARG A 159 12.18 23.34 9.38
C ARG A 159 13.20 22.48 8.62
N VAL A 160 13.06 21.15 8.69
CA VAL A 160 14.05 20.20 8.16
C VAL A 160 13.89 20.04 6.64
N ILE A 161 12.65 20.01 6.17
CA ILE A 161 12.31 19.84 4.75
C ILE A 161 11.39 20.97 4.28
N SER A 162 11.52 21.33 3.00
CA SER A 162 10.63 22.28 2.32
C SER A 162 9.78 21.63 1.22
N ASP A 163 9.99 20.34 0.96
CA ASP A 163 9.27 19.57 -0.06
C ASP A 163 7.96 19.02 0.52
N ASP A 164 6.84 19.60 0.07
CA ASP A 164 5.50 19.19 0.46
C ASP A 164 5.15 17.76 0.02
N HIS A 165 5.66 17.31 -1.13
CA HIS A 165 5.42 15.94 -1.59
C HIS A 165 6.11 14.93 -0.70
N LEU A 166 7.38 15.17 -0.36
CA LEU A 166 8.12 14.33 0.59
C LEU A 166 7.45 14.34 1.98
N PHE A 167 7.02 15.51 2.45
CA PHE A 167 6.31 15.65 3.72
C PHE A 167 5.04 14.78 3.77
N ARG A 168 4.16 14.92 2.77
CA ARG A 168 2.92 14.13 2.68
C ARG A 168 3.21 12.63 2.65
N ARG A 169 4.21 12.22 1.87
CA ARG A 169 4.63 10.81 1.77
C ARG A 169 5.15 10.26 3.10
N LEU A 170 5.87 11.06 3.89
CA LEU A 170 6.33 10.64 5.21
C LEU A 170 5.18 10.50 6.21
N ILE A 171 4.22 11.43 6.21
CA ILE A 171 3.02 11.30 7.05
C ILE A 171 2.21 10.05 6.66
N SER A 172 2.00 9.81 5.37
CA SER A 172 1.37 8.57 4.89
C SER A 172 2.16 7.33 5.31
N SER A 173 3.49 7.36 5.20
CA SER A 173 4.37 6.26 5.61
C SER A 173 4.25 5.97 7.11
N TYR A 174 4.14 7.00 7.96
CA TYR A 174 3.92 6.85 9.40
C TYR A 174 2.63 6.08 9.71
N PHE A 175 1.52 6.49 9.10
CA PHE A 175 0.22 5.88 9.33
C PHE A 175 0.11 4.47 8.73
N CYS A 176 0.83 4.19 7.64
CA CYS A 176 0.89 2.84 7.10
C CYS A 176 1.75 1.89 7.97
N HIS A 177 2.89 2.34 8.51
CA HIS A 177 3.93 1.43 9.04
C HIS A 177 4.13 1.49 10.57
N PRO A 178 4.64 2.60 11.16
CA PRO A 178 4.73 2.76 12.61
C PRO A 178 3.40 2.69 13.36
N HIS A 179 2.37 3.36 12.85
CA HIS A 179 1.13 3.61 13.59
C HIS A 179 0.37 2.32 13.99
N PRO A 180 0.21 1.29 13.14
CA PRO A 180 -0.38 0.02 13.57
C PRO A 180 0.40 -0.67 14.70
N CYS A 181 1.71 -0.41 14.78
CA CYS A 181 2.66 -0.77 15.86
C CYS A 181 2.37 -0.16 17.22
N GLY A 182 1.95 1.09 17.21
CA GLY A 182 1.84 1.94 18.38
C GLY A 182 0.95 3.11 18.04
N PRO A 183 -0.37 2.96 18.13
CA PRO A 183 -1.33 4.00 17.75
C PRO A 183 -1.42 5.06 18.85
N PHE A 184 -0.30 5.74 19.13
CA PHE A 184 -0.23 6.80 20.14
C PHE A 184 -0.96 8.06 19.70
N VAL A 185 -1.22 8.21 18.39
CA VAL A 185 -1.90 9.35 17.77
C VAL A 185 -3.20 8.87 17.11
N HIS A 186 -4.29 9.60 17.34
CA HIS A 186 -5.54 9.34 16.63
C HIS A 186 -5.44 9.91 15.21
N LYS A 187 -5.51 9.05 14.18
CA LYS A 187 -5.29 9.41 12.78
C LYS A 187 -6.21 10.56 12.35
N ASP A 188 -7.52 10.40 12.50
CA ASP A 188 -8.49 11.35 11.91
C ASP A 188 -8.39 12.74 12.54
N LEU A 189 -8.42 12.82 13.88
CA LEU A 189 -8.23 14.08 14.61
C LEU A 189 -6.91 14.78 14.26
N PHE A 190 -5.83 14.02 14.11
CA PHE A 190 -4.53 14.57 13.74
C PHE A 190 -4.56 15.19 12.34
N LEU A 191 -5.12 14.48 11.36
CA LEU A 191 -5.16 14.92 9.97
C LEU A 191 -6.12 16.10 9.76
N GLU A 192 -7.25 16.12 10.47
CA GLU A 192 -8.17 17.25 10.47
C GLU A 192 -7.53 18.53 11.03
N GLU A 193 -6.83 18.43 12.17
CA GLU A 193 -6.11 19.56 12.76
C GLU A 193 -4.96 20.03 11.86
N MET A 194 -4.20 19.09 11.29
CA MET A 194 -3.11 19.38 10.36
C MET A 194 -3.61 20.10 9.10
N ALA A 195 -4.72 19.62 8.50
CA ALA A 195 -5.34 20.27 7.35
C ALA A 195 -5.92 21.65 7.68
N ALA A 196 -6.37 21.85 8.92
CA ALA A 196 -6.85 23.14 9.41
C ALA A 196 -5.73 24.08 9.89
N GLY A 197 -4.47 23.65 9.91
CA GLY A 197 -3.34 24.46 10.39
C GLY A 197 -3.34 24.70 11.91
N ARG A 198 -4.02 23.85 12.69
CA ARG A 198 -4.12 23.98 14.15
C ARG A 198 -3.11 23.09 14.87
N THR A 199 -2.54 23.59 15.96
CA THR A 199 -1.44 22.93 16.71
C THR A 199 -1.90 22.24 18.00
N THR A 200 -3.21 22.10 18.24
CA THR A 200 -3.76 21.59 19.50
C THR A 200 -3.43 20.12 19.71
N PHE A 201 -3.71 19.29 18.70
CA PHE A 201 -3.39 17.86 18.67
C PHE A 201 -2.28 17.51 17.68
N CYS A 202 -1.78 18.49 16.95
CA CYS A 202 -0.73 18.36 15.95
C CYS A 202 0.39 19.39 16.17
N PRO A 203 1.03 19.49 17.34
CA PRO A 203 2.12 20.45 17.49
C PRO A 203 3.36 20.02 16.67
N PRO A 204 4.20 20.98 16.24
CA PRO A 204 5.43 20.68 15.50
C PRO A 204 6.33 19.63 16.18
N LEU A 205 6.36 19.57 17.52
CA LEU A 205 7.08 18.52 18.25
C LEU A 205 6.61 17.12 17.83
N LEU A 206 5.30 16.89 17.89
CA LEU A 206 4.71 15.60 17.54
C LEU A 206 4.94 15.27 16.06
N VAL A 207 4.79 16.26 15.17
CA VAL A 207 5.02 16.06 13.73
C VAL A 207 6.47 15.66 13.46
N ASN A 208 7.47 16.37 14.01
CA ASN A 208 8.87 16.02 13.81
C ASN A 208 9.23 14.65 14.38
N ALA A 209 8.64 14.26 15.52
CA ALA A 209 8.80 12.91 16.07
C ALA A 209 8.22 11.82 15.14
N MET A 210 7.02 12.05 14.59
CA MET A 210 6.39 11.15 13.61
C MET A 210 7.23 11.05 12.34
N LEU A 211 7.74 12.17 11.80
CA LEU A 211 8.57 12.19 10.60
C LEU A 211 9.89 11.43 10.81
N ALA A 212 10.54 11.58 11.97
CA ALA A 212 11.76 10.84 12.29
C ALA A 212 11.54 9.32 12.23
N ASN A 213 10.42 8.84 12.80
CA ASN A 213 10.07 7.41 12.76
C ASN A 213 9.68 6.96 11.33
N ALA A 214 8.90 7.79 10.62
CA ALA A 214 8.48 7.52 9.26
C ALA A 214 9.63 7.37 8.26
N CYS A 215 10.75 8.06 8.49
CA CYS A 215 11.92 7.98 7.63
C CYS A 215 12.47 6.56 7.51
N GLN A 216 12.36 5.74 8.56
CA GLN A 216 12.85 4.37 8.57
C GLN A 216 12.00 3.44 7.70
N SER A 217 10.71 3.72 7.58
CA SER A 217 9.76 2.94 6.79
C SER A 217 9.61 3.45 5.35
N CYS A 218 10.09 4.65 5.05
CA CYS A 218 9.99 5.23 3.71
C CYS A 218 11.13 4.72 2.80
N SER A 219 10.80 3.84 1.85
CA SER A 219 11.77 3.21 0.94
C SER A 219 12.56 4.19 0.07
N THR A 220 12.00 5.38 -0.21
CA THR A 220 12.66 6.40 -1.05
C THR A 220 13.72 7.23 -0.32
N ILE A 221 13.83 7.10 1.00
CA ILE A 221 14.86 7.82 1.75
C ILE A 221 16.18 7.03 1.68
N PRO A 222 17.26 7.63 1.14
CA PRO A 222 18.58 7.01 1.17
C PRO A 222 19.08 6.95 2.62
N ASP A 223 19.91 5.95 2.92
CA ASP A 223 20.56 5.80 4.23
C ASP A 223 19.60 5.76 5.43
N ARG A 224 18.35 5.32 5.22
CA ARG A 224 17.31 5.23 6.26
C ARG A 224 17.70 4.41 7.51
N SER A 225 18.65 3.49 7.38
CA SER A 225 19.19 2.67 8.48
C SER A 225 20.31 3.35 9.27
N LYS A 226 20.91 4.43 8.75
CA LYS A 226 22.06 5.11 9.35
C LYS A 226 21.61 6.27 10.24
N VAL A 227 20.84 5.95 11.28
CA VAL A 227 20.18 6.92 12.18
C VAL A 227 21.14 7.83 12.95
N TRP A 228 22.42 7.43 13.06
CA TRP A 228 23.48 8.19 13.74
C TRP A 228 24.21 9.19 12.84
N LEU A 229 23.94 9.19 11.52
CA LEU A 229 24.56 10.17 10.63
C LEU A 229 23.86 11.53 10.75
N PRO A 230 24.60 12.63 11.01
CA PRO A 230 24.02 13.96 11.10
C PRO A 230 23.26 14.41 9.85
N GLU A 231 23.71 13.97 8.68
CA GLU A 231 23.10 14.28 7.39
C GLU A 231 21.82 13.48 7.11
N SER A 232 21.56 12.40 7.87
CA SER A 232 20.35 11.61 7.68
C SER A 232 19.11 12.42 8.06
N LEU A 233 18.04 12.26 7.29
CA LEU A 233 16.76 12.92 7.59
C LEU A 233 16.22 12.51 8.96
N THR A 234 16.36 11.23 9.33
CA THR A 234 15.99 10.71 10.64
C THR A 234 16.66 11.51 11.76
N TYR A 235 17.98 11.71 11.69
CA TYR A 235 18.72 12.47 12.70
C TYR A 235 18.26 13.93 12.76
N ARG A 236 18.09 14.58 11.60
CA ARG A 236 17.67 15.99 11.53
C ARG A 236 16.27 16.22 12.10
N PHE A 237 15.31 15.33 11.81
CA PHE A 237 13.98 15.38 12.40
C PHE A 237 14.01 15.11 13.90
N MET A 238 14.83 14.16 14.36
CA MET A 238 14.97 13.86 15.78
C MET A 238 15.63 15.02 16.54
N ALA A 239 16.61 15.70 15.94
CA ALA A 239 17.22 16.91 16.49
C ALA A 239 16.21 18.06 16.60
N GLU A 240 15.36 18.27 15.59
CA GLU A 240 14.31 19.30 15.61
C GLU A 240 13.19 18.98 16.61
N ALA A 241 12.82 17.70 16.73
CA ALA A 241 11.91 17.22 17.76
C ALA A 241 12.49 17.46 19.15
N ARG A 242 13.76 17.14 19.38
CA ARG A 242 14.46 17.41 20.64
C ARG A 242 14.50 18.89 20.98
N ARG A 243 14.80 19.75 20.00
CA ARG A 243 14.78 21.21 20.17
C ARG A 243 13.39 21.73 20.59
N SER A 244 12.33 21.16 20.00
CA SER A 244 10.94 21.52 20.32
C SER A 244 10.52 20.97 21.69
N TRP A 245 11.00 19.78 22.06
CA TRP A 245 10.77 19.15 23.36
C TRP A 245 11.28 20.01 24.50
N ASP A 246 12.48 20.56 24.36
CA ASP A 246 13.09 21.40 25.40
C ASP A 246 12.26 22.68 25.65
N PHE A 247 11.55 23.19 24.63
CA PHE A 247 10.65 24.33 24.77
C PHE A 247 9.28 23.97 25.39
N GLU A 248 8.73 22.81 25.04
CA GLU A 248 7.43 22.33 25.57
C GLU A 248 7.54 21.74 26.98
N SER A 249 8.72 21.26 27.38
CA SER A 249 8.99 20.71 28.71
C SER A 249 9.10 21.77 29.81
N LEU A 250 9.03 23.06 29.45
CA LEU A 250 9.01 24.14 30.42
C LEU A 250 7.76 24.04 31.34
N PRO A 251 7.88 24.40 32.63
CA PRO A 251 6.78 24.31 33.58
C PRO A 251 5.51 24.99 33.07
N GLY A 252 4.38 24.28 33.11
CA GLY A 252 3.06 24.80 32.71
C GLY A 252 2.74 24.73 31.21
N ARG A 253 3.60 24.10 30.39
CA ARG A 253 3.38 23.94 28.93
C ARG A 253 3.18 22.52 28.45
N SER A 254 3.29 21.53 29.34
CA SER A 254 3.11 20.12 28.99
C SER A 254 1.70 19.85 28.49
N LYS A 255 1.59 19.27 27.30
CA LYS A 255 0.31 18.86 26.69
C LYS A 255 0.30 17.36 26.42
N ILE A 256 -0.86 16.81 26.11
CA ILE A 256 -1.00 15.39 25.71
C ILE A 256 -0.08 15.04 24.52
N PRO A 257 0.03 15.86 23.46
CA PRO A 257 0.97 15.59 22.36
C PRO A 257 2.43 15.53 22.76
N THR A 258 2.83 16.20 23.84
CA THR A 258 4.19 16.08 24.37
C THR A 258 4.43 14.65 24.86
N ILE A 259 3.48 14.04 25.57
CA ILE A 259 3.58 12.63 26.00
C ILE A 259 3.55 11.69 24.77
N GLN A 260 2.67 11.95 23.80
CA GLN A 260 2.59 11.15 22.56
C GLN A 260 3.93 11.19 21.80
N ALA A 261 4.57 12.36 21.72
CA ALA A 261 5.88 12.51 21.08
C ALA A 261 6.97 11.71 21.80
N ALA A 262 6.97 11.69 23.14
CA ALA A 262 7.89 10.84 23.90
C ALA A 262 7.71 9.35 23.62
N LEU A 263 6.46 8.88 23.52
CA LEU A 263 6.16 7.48 23.20
C LEU A 263 6.57 7.08 21.78
N ILE A 264 6.59 8.04 20.84
CA ILE A 264 7.03 7.80 19.47
C ILE A 264 8.57 7.76 19.37
N LEU A 265 9.27 8.51 20.22
CA LEU A 265 10.73 8.65 20.22
C LEU A 265 11.45 7.64 21.14
N SER A 266 10.73 6.91 21.99
CA SER A 266 11.29 5.89 22.88
C SER A 266 11.79 4.67 22.14
#